data_AF-A0AA45U3H2-F1
#
_entry.id   AF-A0AA45U3H2-F1
#
_cell.length_a   1.000
_cell.length_b   1.000
_cell.length_c   1.000
_cell.angle_alpha   90.00
_cell.angle_beta   90.00
_cell.angle_gamma   90.00
#
_symmetry.space_group_name_H-M   'P 1'
#
loop_
_entity.id
_entity.type
_entity.pdbx_description
1 polymer ?
#
loop_
_entity_poly.entity_id
_entity_poly.type
_entity_poly.pdbx_seq_one_letter_code
_entity_poly.pdbx_strand_id
1 'polypeptide(L)'
;MLVSVARSLVAVGGLAALVFAETAFAQDKASADANWVLSVDWTIQQKEDGKISQGYHVNQLTCTKAGCSLLAVTLNQCLGNGKSAVFVPKIERWDTSEGTLSVTPKEGVILLEQSIPGGRITQRLTLSNKNPLKLPKVIGYSGGFTKESAVLKKVISVEYVPLEGATSVRAMDCRAELPGVADD
;
A
#
# COMPACT_ATOMS: atom_id res chain seq x y z
N MET A 1 -69.99 4.55 66.38
CA MET A 1 -68.80 3.70 66.18
C MET A 1 -67.87 4.45 65.24
N LEU A 2 -66.87 5.17 65.76
CA LEU A 2 -65.45 4.74 65.86
C LEU A 2 -64.87 4.40 64.47
N VAL A 3 -64.24 5.38 63.78
CA VAL A 3 -62.77 5.67 63.76
C VAL A 3 -62.06 4.71 62.77
N SER A 4 -61.31 5.13 61.75
CA SER A 4 -60.02 5.83 61.82
C SER A 4 -59.50 6.14 60.41
N VAL A 5 -59.25 7.42 60.10
CA VAL A 5 -57.94 8.04 59.82
C VAL A 5 -57.47 8.01 58.37
N ALA A 6 -57.74 9.14 57.69
CA ALA A 6 -56.86 9.71 56.69
C ALA A 6 -55.71 10.47 57.39
N ARG A 7 -54.48 10.28 56.92
CA ARG A 7 -53.35 11.19 57.14
C ARG A 7 -52.55 11.34 55.85
N SER A 8 -52.42 12.59 55.46
CA SER A 8 -51.69 13.13 54.31
C SER A 8 -50.20 12.83 54.34
N LEU A 9 -49.58 12.79 53.15
CA LEU A 9 -48.31 13.46 52.93
C LEU A 9 -48.22 13.95 51.48
N VAL A 10 -48.08 15.28 51.36
CA VAL A 10 -47.70 16.01 50.16
C VAL A 10 -46.20 15.81 49.96
N ALA A 11 -45.76 15.46 48.75
CA ALA A 11 -44.39 15.67 48.31
C ALA A 11 -44.40 16.58 47.09
N VAL A 12 -43.91 17.79 47.34
CA VAL A 12 -43.60 18.85 46.39
C VAL A 12 -42.35 18.46 45.60
N GLY A 13 -42.33 18.77 44.30
CA GLY A 13 -41.11 19.13 43.59
C GLY A 13 -40.36 17.97 42.92
N GLY A 14 -40.06 18.17 41.64
CA GLY A 14 -39.04 17.38 40.96
C GLY A 14 -39.35 17.15 39.49
N LEU A 15 -39.13 18.17 38.67
CA LEU A 15 -38.84 18.00 37.24
C LEU A 15 -37.62 17.07 37.13
N ALA A 16 -37.81 15.77 37.00
CA ALA A 16 -36.74 14.86 36.61
C ALA A 16 -36.70 14.85 35.09
N ALA A 17 -35.94 15.78 34.52
CA ALA A 17 -35.53 15.74 33.14
C ALA A 17 -34.85 14.39 32.89
N LEU A 18 -35.48 13.55 32.07
CA LEU A 18 -34.86 12.37 31.48
C LEU A 18 -33.78 12.87 30.52
N VAL A 19 -32.58 13.08 31.05
CA VAL A 19 -31.35 13.20 30.28
C VAL A 19 -31.11 11.81 29.68
N PHE A 20 -31.66 11.59 28.48
CA PHE A 20 -31.17 10.52 27.63
C PHE A 20 -29.75 10.91 27.24
N ALA A 21 -28.80 10.31 27.95
CA ALA A 21 -27.39 10.39 27.65
C ALA A 21 -27.21 10.01 26.18
N GLU A 22 -26.81 11.00 25.39
CA GLU A 22 -26.11 10.78 24.14
C GLU A 22 -24.97 9.82 24.45
N THR A 23 -25.08 8.57 24.02
CA THR A 23 -23.90 7.74 23.80
C THR A 23 -23.18 8.37 22.62
N ALA A 24 -22.49 9.47 22.88
CA ALA A 24 -21.38 9.90 22.07
C ALA A 24 -20.49 8.67 21.94
N PHE A 25 -20.42 8.13 20.73
CA PHE A 25 -19.35 7.24 20.34
C PHE A 25 -18.07 7.94 20.80
N ALA A 26 -17.46 7.40 21.85
CA ALA A 26 -16.08 7.71 22.18
C ALA A 26 -15.26 7.22 20.98
N GLN A 27 -15.15 8.05 19.94
CA GLN A 27 -14.03 8.01 19.03
C GLN A 27 -12.81 8.09 19.93
N ASP A 28 -12.10 6.97 20.02
CA ASP A 28 -10.79 6.89 20.63
C ASP A 28 -9.92 8.02 20.07
N LYS A 29 -9.86 9.13 20.82
CA LYS A 29 -8.88 10.21 20.69
C LYS A 29 -7.47 9.73 21.13
N ALA A 30 -7.22 8.43 21.12
CA ALA A 30 -5.91 7.81 21.34
C ALA A 30 -5.19 7.48 20.02
N SER A 31 -5.71 7.93 18.86
CA SER A 31 -5.16 7.62 17.54
C SER A 31 -4.56 8.82 16.78
N ALA A 32 -4.60 10.03 17.35
CA ALA A 32 -4.08 11.23 16.70
C ALA A 32 -2.53 11.35 16.72
N ASP A 33 -1.88 10.69 17.67
CA ASP A 33 -0.42 10.76 17.92
C ASP A 33 0.35 9.48 17.59
N ALA A 34 -0.31 8.45 17.05
CA ALA A 34 0.45 7.41 16.39
C ALA A 34 1.17 8.05 15.21
N ASN A 35 2.48 7.86 15.08
CA ASN A 35 3.19 8.15 13.85
C ASN A 35 2.71 7.07 12.85
N TRP A 36 1.61 7.32 12.14
CA TRP A 36 1.04 6.35 11.20
C TRP A 36 2.05 6.17 10.06
N VAL A 37 2.90 5.16 10.20
CA VAL A 37 3.84 4.74 9.17
C VAL A 37 3.28 3.46 8.57
N LEU A 38 2.74 3.59 7.37
CA LEU A 38 2.49 2.42 6.53
C LEU A 38 3.83 2.08 5.85
N SER A 39 4.29 0.85 6.00
CA SER A 39 5.38 0.30 5.22
C SER A 39 4.98 -1.08 4.74
N VAL A 40 4.93 -1.26 3.42
CA VAL A 40 4.56 -2.53 2.78
C VAL A 40 5.49 -2.83 1.63
N ASP A 41 5.95 -4.07 1.57
CA ASP A 41 6.83 -4.57 0.52
C ASP A 41 6.14 -5.67 -0.28
N TRP A 42 6.42 -5.73 -1.57
CA TRP A 42 5.95 -6.80 -2.45
C TRP A 42 6.89 -6.98 -3.64
N THR A 43 6.87 -8.18 -4.24
CA THR A 43 7.69 -8.51 -5.40
C THR A 43 6.82 -9.02 -6.54
N ILE A 44 7.07 -8.51 -7.74
CA ILE A 44 6.31 -8.79 -8.95
C ILE A 44 7.24 -9.09 -10.13
N GLN A 45 6.70 -9.75 -11.14
CA GLN A 45 7.32 -9.94 -12.45
C GLN A 45 6.43 -9.34 -13.52
N GLN A 46 7.02 -9.03 -14.67
CA GLN A 46 6.26 -8.57 -15.83
C GLN A 46 5.78 -9.76 -16.64
N LYS A 47 4.59 -9.66 -17.21
CA LYS A 47 4.03 -10.63 -18.13
C LYS A 47 3.53 -9.91 -19.37
N GLU A 48 4.10 -10.27 -20.51
CA GLU A 48 3.78 -9.72 -21.82
C GLU A 48 3.56 -10.89 -22.79
N ASP A 49 2.47 -10.84 -23.56
CA ASP A 49 2.09 -11.90 -24.51
C ASP A 49 2.10 -13.32 -23.91
N GLY A 50 1.66 -13.43 -22.65
CA GLY A 50 1.61 -14.70 -21.91
C GLY A 50 2.95 -15.20 -21.36
N LYS A 51 4.07 -14.50 -21.63
CA LYS A 51 5.40 -14.85 -21.15
C LYS A 51 5.78 -14.00 -19.95
N ILE A 52 6.23 -14.66 -18.88
CA ILE A 52 6.74 -13.98 -17.68
C ILE A 52 8.22 -13.64 -17.89
N SER A 53 8.58 -12.39 -17.62
CA SER A 53 9.96 -11.92 -17.72
C SER A 53 10.81 -12.48 -16.58
N GLN A 54 12.12 -12.61 -16.83
CA GLN A 54 13.08 -13.04 -15.80
C GLN A 54 13.34 -11.96 -14.75
N GLY A 55 13.06 -10.70 -15.08
CA GLY A 55 13.27 -9.58 -14.16
C GLY A 55 12.20 -9.55 -13.06
N TYR A 56 12.62 -9.21 -11.85
CA TYR A 56 11.72 -9.00 -10.72
C TYR A 56 11.80 -7.55 -10.27
N HIS A 57 10.65 -6.98 -9.91
CA HIS A 57 10.56 -5.67 -9.28
C HIS A 57 10.27 -5.85 -7.80
N VAL A 58 11.22 -5.47 -6.96
CA VAL A 58 11.05 -5.40 -5.51
C VAL A 58 10.55 -4.00 -5.17
N ASN A 59 9.34 -3.91 -4.64
CA ASN A 59 8.68 -2.65 -4.36
C ASN A 59 8.55 -2.44 -2.85
N GLN A 60 8.71 -1.20 -2.43
CA GLN A 60 8.47 -0.74 -1.08
C GLN A 60 7.64 0.55 -1.12
N LEU A 61 6.45 0.51 -0.54
CA LEU A 61 5.62 1.69 -0.32
C LEU A 61 5.74 2.11 1.13
N THR A 62 6.17 3.36 1.34
CA THR A 62 6.18 3.99 2.66
C THR A 62 5.25 5.19 2.64
N CYS A 63 4.29 5.27 3.55
CA CYS A 63 3.43 6.44 3.74
C CYS A 63 3.53 6.96 5.16
N THR A 64 3.60 8.28 5.27
CA THR A 64 3.57 9.04 6.53
C THR A 64 2.51 10.13 6.44
N LYS A 65 2.36 10.95 7.50
CA LYS A 65 1.51 12.16 7.45
C LYS A 65 1.95 13.15 6.36
N ALA A 66 3.22 13.16 5.96
CA ALA A 66 3.76 14.08 4.96
C ALA A 66 3.52 13.65 3.51
N GLY A 67 3.16 12.39 3.29
CA GLY A 67 2.99 11.82 1.95
C GLY A 67 3.49 10.39 1.84
N CYS A 68 3.44 9.86 0.62
CA CYS A 68 3.89 8.52 0.29
C CYS A 68 5.06 8.54 -0.69
N SER A 69 5.95 7.56 -0.54
CA SER A 69 7.05 7.26 -1.44
C SER A 69 6.98 5.79 -1.85
N LEU A 70 7.15 5.52 -3.13
CA LEU A 70 7.27 4.20 -3.70
C LEU A 70 8.67 4.03 -4.28
N LEU A 71 9.41 3.08 -3.75
CA LEU A 71 10.69 2.63 -4.31
C LEU A 71 10.46 1.32 -5.07
N ALA A 72 10.92 1.24 -6.31
CA ALA A 72 11.01 -0.02 -7.05
C ALA A 72 12.45 -0.30 -7.45
N VAL A 73 12.94 -1.48 -7.12
CA VAL A 73 14.24 -1.99 -7.53
C VAL A 73 14.02 -3.14 -8.50
N THR A 74 14.50 -2.98 -9.72
CA THR A 74 14.44 -4.02 -10.73
C THR A 74 15.73 -4.83 -10.73
N LEU A 75 15.60 -6.14 -10.62
CA LEU A 75 16.68 -7.11 -10.51
C LEU A 75 16.55 -8.16 -11.62
N ASN A 76 17.65 -8.87 -11.89
CA ASN A 76 17.68 -10.04 -12.80
C ASN A 76 17.23 -9.76 -14.25
N GLN A 77 17.38 -8.51 -14.70
CA GLN A 77 17.26 -8.14 -16.11
C GLN A 77 18.60 -8.35 -16.80
N CYS A 78 18.87 -9.59 -17.19
CA CYS A 78 20.16 -9.99 -17.74
C CYS A 78 20.39 -9.40 -19.14
N LEU A 79 21.52 -8.71 -19.32
CA LEU A 79 22.03 -8.20 -20.57
C LEU A 79 23.18 -9.08 -21.06
N GLY A 80 23.20 -9.38 -22.35
CA GLY A 80 24.19 -10.28 -22.97
C GLY A 80 23.76 -11.75 -22.97
N ASN A 81 24.67 -12.64 -23.40
CA ASN A 81 24.39 -14.06 -23.63
C ASN A 81 25.23 -14.97 -22.73
N GLY A 82 24.63 -16.04 -22.20
CA GLY A 82 25.33 -17.11 -21.49
C GLY A 82 25.99 -16.65 -20.19
N LYS A 83 27.16 -17.23 -19.87
CA LYS A 83 27.88 -17.01 -18.59
C LYS A 83 28.42 -15.59 -18.40
N SER A 84 28.48 -14.78 -19.46
CA SER A 84 28.88 -13.38 -19.40
C SER A 84 27.69 -12.44 -19.21
N ALA A 85 26.47 -12.96 -19.10
CA ALA A 85 25.31 -12.12 -18.83
C ALA A 85 25.46 -11.44 -17.45
N VAL A 86 25.14 -10.15 -17.43
CA VAL A 86 25.16 -9.31 -16.22
C VAL A 86 23.85 -8.53 -16.13
N PHE A 87 23.45 -8.13 -14.93
CA PHE A 87 22.41 -7.13 -14.77
C PHE A 87 22.93 -5.95 -13.95
N VAL A 88 22.46 -4.76 -14.31
CA VAL A 88 22.64 -3.53 -13.53
C VAL A 88 21.31 -3.25 -12.83
N PRO A 89 21.25 -3.13 -11.49
CA PRO A 89 20.02 -2.80 -10.80
C PRO A 89 19.46 -1.47 -11.30
N LYS A 90 18.16 -1.44 -11.61
CA LYS A 90 17.45 -0.19 -11.93
C LYS A 90 16.62 0.23 -10.73
N ILE A 91 16.86 1.44 -10.24
CA ILE A 91 16.13 2.02 -9.12
C ILE A 91 15.20 3.09 -9.66
N GLU A 92 13.93 2.99 -9.32
CA GLU A 92 12.91 3.97 -9.67
C GLU A 92 12.18 4.42 -8.40
N ARG A 93 11.86 5.71 -8.34
CA ARG A 93 11.21 6.32 -7.20
C ARG A 93 10.06 7.20 -7.67
N TRP A 94 8.94 7.10 -6.97
CA TRP A 94 7.78 7.97 -7.16
C TRP A 94 7.30 8.51 -5.82
N ASP A 95 6.92 9.77 -5.77
CA ASP A 95 6.52 10.45 -4.54
C ASP A 95 5.24 11.27 -4.77
N THR A 96 4.38 11.31 -3.76
CA THR A 96 3.15 12.12 -3.82
C THR A 96 3.47 13.61 -3.84
N SER A 97 4.56 14.04 -3.20
CA SER A 97 5.01 15.44 -3.18
C SER A 97 5.49 15.93 -4.54
N GLU A 98 5.97 15.03 -5.40
CA GLU A 98 6.43 15.33 -6.75
C GLU A 98 5.29 15.18 -7.79
N GLY A 99 4.10 14.74 -7.35
CA GLY A 99 2.97 14.46 -8.24
C GLY A 99 3.17 13.24 -9.15
N THR A 100 4.21 12.43 -8.90
CA THR A 100 4.54 11.24 -9.70
C THR A 100 3.87 9.98 -9.16
N LEU A 101 3.35 10.03 -7.94
CA LEU A 101 2.59 8.97 -7.27
C LEU A 101 1.23 9.48 -6.78
N SER A 102 0.18 8.71 -7.01
CA SER A 102 -1.11 8.83 -6.33
C SER A 102 -1.38 7.58 -5.50
N VAL A 103 -1.81 7.77 -4.25
CA VAL A 103 -2.13 6.69 -3.31
C VAL A 103 -3.54 6.90 -2.77
N THR A 104 -4.44 5.96 -3.06
CA THR A 104 -5.82 5.99 -2.56
C THR A 104 -6.05 4.81 -1.61
N PRO A 105 -6.02 5.03 -0.28
CA PRO A 105 -6.35 3.99 0.68
C PRO A 105 -7.86 3.70 0.67
N LYS A 106 -8.21 2.42 0.72
CA LYS A 106 -9.56 1.89 0.92
C LYS A 106 -9.49 0.81 2.00
N GLU A 107 -10.62 0.37 2.51
CA GLU A 107 -10.66 -0.65 3.56
C GLU A 107 -9.97 -1.95 3.11
N GLY A 108 -8.81 -2.26 3.70
CA GLY A 108 -8.00 -3.43 3.36
C GLY A 108 -7.36 -3.41 1.97
N VAL A 109 -7.43 -2.29 1.23
CA VAL A 109 -6.94 -2.18 -0.14
C VAL A 109 -6.22 -0.84 -0.35
N ILE A 110 -5.10 -0.86 -1.07
CA ILE A 110 -4.42 0.36 -1.52
C ILE A 110 -4.41 0.37 -3.04
N LEU A 111 -4.88 1.48 -3.62
CA LEU A 111 -4.74 1.74 -5.05
C LEU A 111 -3.57 2.71 -5.26
N LEU A 112 -2.67 2.35 -6.16
CA LEU A 112 -1.50 3.13 -6.54
C LEU A 112 -1.59 3.47 -8.02
N GLU A 113 -1.26 4.71 -8.36
CA GLU A 113 -1.03 5.13 -9.74
C GLU A 113 0.32 5.85 -9.81
N GLN A 114 1.23 5.36 -10.66
CA GLN A 114 2.50 6.03 -10.97
C GLN A 114 2.42 6.67 -12.35
N SER A 115 2.82 7.93 -12.44
CA SER A 115 2.99 8.63 -13.72
C SER A 115 4.35 8.28 -14.32
N ILE A 116 4.37 7.90 -15.60
CA ILE A 116 5.60 7.65 -16.35
C ILE A 116 5.53 8.37 -17.70
N PRO A 117 6.67 8.67 -18.33
CA PRO A 117 6.66 9.30 -19.66
C PRO A 117 5.84 8.49 -20.68
N GLY A 118 4.76 9.08 -21.18
CA GLY A 118 3.86 8.49 -22.17
C GLY A 118 2.90 7.44 -21.64
N GLY A 119 2.73 7.31 -20.32
CA GLY A 119 1.85 6.28 -19.76
C GLY A 119 1.61 6.37 -18.27
N ARG A 120 1.04 5.31 -17.73
CA ARG A 120 0.83 5.16 -16.29
C ARG A 120 0.98 3.71 -15.88
N ILE A 121 1.36 3.51 -14.63
CA ILE A 121 1.37 2.21 -13.97
C ILE A 121 0.25 2.23 -12.92
N THR A 122 -0.59 1.23 -12.90
CA THR A 122 -1.71 1.11 -11.95
C THR A 122 -1.57 -0.17 -11.15
N GLN A 123 -1.70 -0.09 -9.84
CA GLN A 123 -1.55 -1.24 -8.94
C GLN A 123 -2.62 -1.25 -7.86
N ARG A 124 -3.06 -2.44 -7.49
CA ARG A 124 -4.01 -2.69 -6.40
C ARG A 124 -3.41 -3.71 -5.44
N LEU A 125 -3.15 -3.26 -4.22
CA LEU A 125 -2.64 -4.09 -3.13
C LEU A 125 -3.79 -4.44 -2.19
N THR A 126 -3.94 -5.71 -1.85
CA THR A 126 -4.85 -6.18 -0.79
C THR A 126 -4.02 -6.51 0.44
N LEU A 127 -4.38 -5.96 1.59
CA LEU A 127 -3.59 -6.05 2.82
C LEU A 127 -4.18 -7.05 3.83
N SER A 128 -3.31 -7.72 4.57
CA SER A 128 -3.65 -8.81 5.49
C SER A 128 -4.43 -8.37 6.73
N ASN A 129 -4.35 -7.10 7.13
CA ASN A 129 -4.85 -6.70 8.45
C ASN A 129 -5.42 -5.29 8.49
N LYS A 130 -6.47 -5.13 9.30
CA LYS A 130 -7.01 -3.84 9.78
C LYS A 130 -6.43 -3.45 11.16
N ASN A 131 -5.66 -4.34 11.80
CA ASN A 131 -5.10 -4.13 13.13
C ASN A 131 -3.86 -3.20 13.08
N PRO A 132 -3.90 -2.03 13.74
CA PRO A 132 -2.82 -1.03 13.70
C PRO A 132 -1.52 -1.47 14.40
N LEU A 133 -1.51 -2.58 15.15
CA LEU A 133 -0.33 -3.06 15.89
C LEU A 133 0.58 -3.99 15.08
N LYS A 134 0.21 -4.39 13.85
CA LYS A 134 1.04 -5.22 12.98
C LYS A 134 1.21 -4.54 11.63
N LEU A 135 2.46 -4.44 11.15
CA LEU A 135 2.73 -3.99 9.79
C LEU A 135 1.92 -4.87 8.81
N PRO A 136 1.11 -4.26 7.92
CA PRO A 136 0.28 -5.01 7.01
C PRO A 136 1.15 -5.79 6.01
N LYS A 137 0.74 -7.01 5.67
CA LYS A 137 1.35 -7.79 4.57
C LYS A 137 0.48 -7.69 3.32
N VAL A 138 1.10 -7.68 2.15
CA VAL A 138 0.36 -7.80 0.88
C VAL A 138 -0.07 -9.26 0.71
N ILE A 139 -1.38 -9.50 0.66
CA ILE A 139 -2.01 -10.83 0.49
C ILE A 139 -2.68 -11.00 -0.87
N GLY A 140 -2.80 -9.92 -1.64
CA GLY A 140 -3.31 -9.93 -2.99
C GLY A 140 -2.74 -8.76 -3.77
N TYR A 141 -2.46 -9.00 -5.05
CA TYR A 141 -1.87 -8.01 -5.92
C TYR A 141 -2.46 -8.15 -7.33
N SER A 142 -2.78 -7.03 -7.95
CA SER A 142 -3.05 -6.93 -9.38
C SER A 142 -2.53 -5.59 -9.88
N GLY A 143 -1.90 -5.57 -11.05
CA GLY A 143 -1.42 -4.32 -11.61
C GLY A 143 -0.82 -4.51 -12.99
N GLY A 144 -0.32 -3.42 -13.52
CA GLY A 144 0.32 -3.39 -14.83
C GLY A 144 0.58 -1.96 -15.25
N PHE A 145 1.14 -1.80 -16.45
CA PHE A 145 1.29 -0.49 -17.05
C PHE A 145 0.69 -0.44 -18.43
N THR A 146 0.27 0.78 -18.80
CA THR A 146 -0.16 1.10 -20.15
C THR A 146 0.64 2.31 -20.61
N LYS A 147 1.27 2.20 -21.78
CA LYS A 147 2.08 3.25 -22.36
C LYS A 147 1.77 3.41 -23.84
N GLU A 148 1.58 4.65 -24.26
CA GLU A 148 1.56 5.01 -25.66
C GLU A 148 3.01 5.13 -26.17
N SER A 149 3.38 4.28 -27.12
CA SER A 149 4.70 4.34 -27.73
C SER A 149 4.63 5.16 -29.01
N ALA A 150 5.22 6.36 -28.99
CA ALA A 150 5.36 7.18 -30.19
C ALA A 150 6.20 6.49 -31.28
N VAL A 151 7.21 5.69 -30.87
CA VAL A 151 8.09 4.95 -31.78
C VAL A 151 7.35 3.80 -32.46
N LEU A 152 6.57 3.04 -31.69
CA LEU A 152 5.87 1.86 -32.20
C LEU A 152 4.44 2.18 -32.70
N LYS A 153 3.98 3.43 -32.53
CA LYS A 153 2.63 3.92 -32.87
C LYS A 153 1.53 3.01 -32.35
N LYS A 154 1.71 2.45 -31.15
CA LYS A 154 0.76 1.53 -30.50
C LYS A 154 0.74 1.73 -29.00
N VAL A 155 -0.38 1.33 -28.39
CA VAL A 155 -0.48 1.16 -26.94
C VAL A 155 0.20 -0.15 -26.56
N ILE A 156 1.14 -0.08 -25.63
CA ILE A 156 1.79 -1.22 -25.00
C ILE A 156 1.12 -1.41 -23.65
N SER A 157 0.70 -2.64 -23.36
CA SER A 157 0.16 -3.03 -22.07
C SER A 157 0.94 -4.23 -21.55
N VAL A 158 1.37 -4.13 -20.30
CA VAL A 158 2.10 -5.19 -19.61
C VAL A 158 1.39 -5.49 -18.30
N GLU A 159 1.16 -6.77 -18.05
CA GLU A 159 0.59 -7.26 -16.81
C GLU A 159 1.70 -7.44 -15.77
N TYR A 160 1.42 -7.12 -14.52
CA TYR A 160 2.29 -7.47 -13.40
C TYR A 160 1.69 -8.61 -12.61
N VAL A 161 2.49 -9.65 -12.39
CA VAL A 161 2.11 -10.85 -11.66
C VAL A 161 2.92 -10.97 -10.37
N PRO A 162 2.32 -11.39 -9.24
CA PRO A 162 3.06 -11.63 -8.01
C PRO A 162 4.11 -12.72 -8.21
N LEU A 163 5.26 -12.61 -7.55
CA LEU A 163 6.24 -13.69 -7.55
C LEU A 163 5.67 -14.90 -6.78
N GLU A 164 5.49 -16.03 -7.45
CA GLU A 164 4.98 -17.26 -6.84
C GLU A 164 6.04 -17.96 -5.96
N GLY A 165 5.62 -18.42 -4.77
CA GLY A 165 6.42 -19.17 -3.81
C GLY A 165 6.57 -18.47 -2.46
N ALA A 166 6.19 -19.15 -1.37
CA ALA A 166 6.03 -18.57 -0.03
C ALA A 166 7.35 -18.29 0.75
N THR A 167 8.52 -18.62 0.21
CA THR A 167 9.84 -18.52 0.89
C THR A 167 10.94 -18.31 -0.17
N SER A 168 11.42 -17.09 -0.47
CA SER A 168 12.28 -16.17 0.30
C SER A 168 13.80 -16.22 0.00
N VAL A 169 14.27 -16.93 -1.02
CA VAL A 169 15.56 -16.65 -1.70
C VAL A 169 15.45 -17.16 -3.15
N ARG A 170 15.68 -16.30 -4.14
CA ARG A 170 15.80 -16.70 -5.56
C ARG A 170 17.24 -16.48 -6.00
N ALA A 171 17.85 -17.49 -6.60
CA ALA A 171 19.12 -17.31 -7.31
C ALA A 171 18.88 -16.39 -8.52
N MET A 172 19.81 -15.48 -8.76
CA MET A 172 19.80 -14.65 -9.96
C MET A 172 20.41 -15.43 -11.12
N ASP A 173 19.86 -15.27 -12.31
CA ASP A 173 20.27 -15.96 -13.53
C ASP A 173 21.61 -15.40 -14.08
N CYS A 174 21.93 -14.16 -13.73
CA CYS A 174 23.14 -13.46 -14.13
C CYS A 174 23.81 -12.75 -12.95
N ARG A 175 25.09 -12.38 -13.13
CA ARG A 175 25.86 -11.66 -12.11
C ARG A 175 25.38 -10.21 -11.98
N ALA A 176 25.39 -9.70 -10.76
CA ALA A 176 25.11 -8.29 -10.50
C ALA A 176 26.36 -7.45 -10.81
N GLU A 177 26.16 -6.35 -11.52
CA GLU A 177 27.15 -5.29 -11.65
C GLU A 177 26.65 -4.07 -10.87
N LEU A 178 27.39 -3.71 -9.82
CA LEU A 178 27.07 -2.59 -8.95
C LEU A 178 28.04 -1.44 -9.27
N PRO A 179 27.56 -0.29 -9.77
CA PRO A 179 28.43 0.85 -9.95
C PRO A 179 28.97 1.29 -8.60
N GLY A 180 30.30 1.36 -8.48
CA GLY A 180 30.99 1.89 -7.30
C GLY A 180 31.08 3.42 -7.34
N VAL A 181 31.55 4.00 -6.25
CA VAL A 181 32.09 5.36 -6.26
C VAL A 181 33.51 5.26 -6.83
N ALA A 182 33.90 6.17 -7.72
CA ALA A 182 35.27 6.23 -8.19
C ALA A 182 36.19 6.53 -6.99
N ASP A 183 37.30 5.80 -6.87
CA ASP A 183 38.37 6.22 -5.98
C ASP A 183 39.03 7.45 -6.63
N ASP A 184 38.86 8.62 -6.02
CA ASP A 184 39.55 9.86 -6.41
C ASP A 184 41.08 9.74 -6.25
#